data_AF-A0A528TLZ8-F1
#
_entry.id   AF-A0A528TLZ8-F1
#
_cell.length_a   1.000
_cell.length_b   1.000
_cell.length_c   1.000
_cell.angle_alpha   90.00
_cell.angle_beta   90.00
_cell.angle_gamma   90.00
#
_symmetry.space_group_name_H-M   'P 1'
#
loop_
_entity.id
_entity.type
_entity.pdbx_description
1 polymer ?
#
loop_
_entity_poly.entity_id
_entity_poly.type
_entity_poly.pdbx_seq_one_letter_code
_entity_poly.pdbx_strand_id
1 'polypeptide(L)'
;NTALTGYEEILTDPSYAGQIVTFTFPHIGNVGTNSEDIEDLHPAARAGAVGAIFKANVTDPSNYRAAGHLDQWLKRRGIIALSGIDTRALTVLIREKGMPNAVIAHAPDGVFDLDDLKRRAAAWSGLIGLDLAKEVTSGQSSVWRETPWAW
;
A
#
# COMPACT_ATOMS: atom_id res chain seq x y z
N ASN A 1 -4.82 -6.77 -5.07
CA ASN A 1 -6.07 -6.03 -5.37
C ASN A 1 -6.25 -5.97 -6.88
N THR A 2 -7.46 -6.26 -7.38
CA THR A 2 -7.80 -6.29 -8.82
C THR A 2 -8.39 -4.98 -9.37
N ALA A 3 -8.47 -3.94 -8.54
CA ALA A 3 -8.91 -2.62 -8.95
C ALA A 3 -7.98 -2.07 -10.05
N LEU A 4 -8.61 -1.43 -11.04
CA LEU A 4 -7.94 -0.80 -12.17
C LEU A 4 -7.55 0.66 -11.89
N THR A 5 -8.25 1.28 -10.94
CA THR A 5 -8.10 2.68 -10.51
C THR A 5 -8.22 2.75 -8.99
N GLY A 6 -8.01 3.93 -8.42
CA GLY A 6 -8.21 4.18 -6.98
C GLY A 6 -7.09 3.61 -6.11
N TYR A 7 -5.84 3.67 -6.59
CA TYR A 7 -4.70 3.12 -5.84
C TYR A 7 -4.35 3.96 -4.61
N GLU A 8 -4.72 5.25 -4.57
CA GLU A 8 -4.47 6.08 -3.39
C GLU A 8 -5.39 5.64 -2.25
N GLU A 9 -6.69 5.54 -2.55
CA GLU A 9 -7.74 5.05 -1.66
C GLU A 9 -7.35 3.70 -1.07
N ILE A 10 -6.95 2.75 -1.93
CA ILE A 10 -6.53 1.40 -1.51
C ILE A 10 -5.31 1.42 -0.60
N LEU A 11 -4.30 2.26 -0.87
CA LEU A 11 -3.09 2.32 -0.05
C LEU A 11 -3.35 2.99 1.31
N THR A 12 -4.38 3.82 1.40
CA THR A 12 -4.81 4.49 2.63
C THR A 12 -5.94 3.82 3.38
N ASP A 13 -6.52 2.74 2.84
CA ASP A 13 -7.58 2.00 3.50
C ASP A 13 -7.03 1.23 4.73
N PRO A 14 -7.53 1.53 5.95
CA PRO A 14 -7.09 0.87 7.18
C PRO A 14 -7.20 -0.66 7.16
N SER A 15 -8.05 -1.23 6.30
CA SER A 15 -8.21 -2.67 6.12
C SER A 15 -6.92 -3.35 5.60
N TYR A 16 -6.02 -2.59 4.98
CA TYR A 16 -4.71 -3.06 4.54
C TYR A 16 -3.59 -2.83 5.57
N ALA A 17 -3.91 -2.43 6.80
CA ALA A 17 -2.93 -2.29 7.88
C ALA A 17 -2.07 -3.56 8.03
N GLY A 18 -0.74 -3.38 8.01
CA GLY A 18 0.22 -4.48 8.10
C GLY A 18 0.37 -5.33 6.82
N GLN A 19 -0.30 -4.97 5.72
CA GLN A 19 -0.28 -5.73 4.47
C GLN A 19 0.57 -5.07 3.38
N ILE A 20 1.14 -5.91 2.51
CA ILE A 20 1.76 -5.48 1.26
C ILE A 20 0.74 -5.68 0.13
N VAL A 21 0.37 -4.60 -0.55
CA VAL A 21 -0.64 -4.65 -1.61
C VAL A 21 0.03 -4.91 -2.96
N THR A 22 -0.30 -6.04 -3.58
CA THR A 22 0.05 -6.30 -4.99
C THR A 22 -1.08 -5.86 -5.91
N PHE A 23 -0.80 -4.96 -6.85
CA PHE A 23 -1.77 -4.51 -7.85
C PHE A 23 -1.69 -5.36 -9.11
N THR A 24 -2.84 -5.81 -9.62
CA THR A 24 -2.87 -6.56 -10.89
C THR A 24 -2.90 -5.66 -12.11
N PHE A 25 -3.39 -4.42 -11.98
CA PHE A 25 -3.33 -3.45 -13.06
C PHE A 25 -1.88 -2.98 -13.26
N PRO A 26 -1.33 -2.96 -14.50
CA PRO A 26 0.09 -2.72 -14.67
C PRO A 26 0.56 -1.30 -14.37
N HIS A 27 -0.24 -0.29 -14.71
CA HIS A 27 0.14 1.13 -14.67
C HIS A 27 -0.43 1.82 -13.44
N ILE A 28 0.27 1.71 -12.32
CA ILE A 28 -0.09 2.41 -11.08
C ILE A 28 0.68 3.73 -10.98
N GLY A 29 -0.01 4.81 -10.60
CA GLY A 29 0.57 6.16 -10.53
C GLY A 29 0.25 7.08 -11.72
N ASN A 30 -0.49 6.58 -12.72
CA ASN A 30 -0.81 7.32 -13.95
C ASN A 30 -1.60 8.62 -13.72
N VAL A 31 -2.35 8.74 -12.62
CA VAL A 31 -3.10 9.96 -12.27
C VAL A 31 -2.45 10.78 -11.15
N GLY A 32 -1.24 10.40 -10.71
CA GLY A 32 -0.54 11.06 -9.62
C GLY A 32 -1.21 10.79 -8.27
N THR A 33 -1.09 11.74 -7.36
CA THR A 33 -1.74 11.68 -6.03
C THR A 33 -2.29 13.04 -5.68
N ASN A 34 -3.31 13.10 -4.83
CA ASN A 34 -3.88 14.35 -4.31
C ASN A 34 -4.36 14.16 -2.87
N SER A 35 -4.74 15.24 -2.19
CA SER A 35 -5.19 15.16 -0.78
C SER A 35 -6.66 14.75 -0.63
N GLU A 36 -7.42 14.70 -1.71
CA GLU A 36 -8.86 14.43 -1.71
C GLU A 36 -9.18 12.94 -1.79
N ASP A 37 -8.30 12.15 -2.42
CA ASP A 37 -8.48 10.70 -2.62
C ASP A 37 -7.87 9.87 -1.45
N ILE A 38 -7.78 10.47 -0.25
CA ILE A 38 -7.27 9.82 0.97
C ILE A 38 -8.46 9.31 1.80
N GLU A 39 -8.51 7.99 2.04
CA GLU A 39 -9.57 7.34 2.83
C GLU A 39 -9.27 7.27 4.35
N ASP A 40 -8.05 7.61 4.75
CA ASP A 40 -7.65 7.56 6.17
C ASP A 40 -8.22 8.76 6.95
N LEU A 41 -9.12 8.47 7.89
CA LEU A 41 -9.73 9.43 8.82
C LEU A 41 -8.74 9.94 9.89
N HIS A 42 -7.55 9.34 10.00
CA HIS A 42 -6.54 9.69 10.99
C HIS A 42 -5.12 9.80 10.38
N PRO A 43 -4.75 10.96 9.81
CA PRO A 43 -3.44 11.18 9.18
C PRO A 43 -2.24 10.89 10.09
N ALA A 44 -2.43 10.95 11.41
CA ALA A 44 -1.41 10.66 12.41
C ALA A 44 -1.11 9.16 12.58
N ALA A 45 -2.09 8.29 12.33
CA ALA A 45 -1.90 6.84 12.41
C ALA A 45 -1.24 6.29 11.14
N ARG A 46 -1.42 6.97 9.99
CA ARG A 46 -1.01 6.47 8.66
C ARG A 46 -1.48 5.02 8.47
N ALA A 47 -2.72 4.75 8.89
CA ALA A 47 -3.28 3.42 8.82
C ALA A 47 -3.46 3.05 7.34
N GLY A 48 -2.95 1.89 6.94
CA GLY A 48 -2.98 1.47 5.55
C GLY A 48 -1.87 0.48 5.21
N ALA A 49 -1.67 0.28 3.91
CA ALA A 49 -0.69 -0.67 3.41
C ALA A 49 0.74 -0.30 3.86
N VAL A 50 1.50 -1.29 4.35
CA VAL A 50 2.91 -1.10 4.71
C VAL A 50 3.84 -1.18 3.50
N GLY A 51 3.36 -1.72 2.39
CA GLY A 51 4.08 -1.73 1.13
C GLY A 51 3.23 -1.98 -0.10
N ALA A 52 3.81 -1.79 -1.27
CA ALA A 52 3.12 -1.95 -2.55
C ALA A 52 3.98 -2.64 -3.62
N ILE A 53 3.36 -3.40 -4.51
CA ILE A 53 4.02 -4.08 -5.63
C ILE A 53 3.32 -3.73 -6.95
N PHE A 54 4.12 -3.26 -7.92
CA PHE A 54 3.69 -2.79 -9.23
C PHE A 54 4.36 -3.57 -10.36
N LYS A 55 3.66 -3.70 -11.50
CA LYS A 55 4.19 -4.34 -12.70
C LYS A 55 5.05 -3.39 -13.52
N ALA A 56 4.50 -2.25 -13.92
CA ALA A 56 5.24 -1.26 -14.68
C ALA A 56 6.01 -0.32 -13.75
N ASN A 57 7.02 0.36 -14.29
CA ASN A 57 7.63 1.48 -13.61
C ASN A 57 6.61 2.61 -13.46
N VAL A 58 6.72 3.35 -12.34
CA VAL A 58 5.93 4.55 -12.14
C VAL A 58 6.35 5.60 -13.16
N THR A 59 5.36 6.19 -13.84
CA THR A 59 5.54 7.22 -14.85
C THR A 59 5.09 8.57 -14.32
N ASP A 60 5.46 9.65 -15.02
CA ASP A 60 4.90 10.96 -14.74
C ASP A 60 3.37 10.94 -14.82
N PRO A 61 2.68 11.61 -13.89
CA PRO A 61 1.23 11.61 -13.84
C PRO A 61 0.63 12.51 -14.91
N SER A 62 -0.54 12.13 -15.43
CA SER A 62 -1.29 12.91 -16.40
C SER A 62 -2.77 12.97 -15.98
N ASN A 63 -3.08 13.84 -15.03
CA ASN A 63 -4.44 14.12 -14.57
C ASN A 63 -4.54 15.56 -14.07
N TYR A 64 -5.66 16.24 -14.33
CA TYR A 64 -5.86 17.63 -13.89
C TYR A 64 -5.90 17.78 -12.35
N ARG A 65 -6.24 16.70 -11.63
CA ARG A 65 -6.24 16.63 -10.16
C ARG A 65 -4.87 16.25 -9.58
N ALA A 66 -3.88 15.92 -10.41
CA ALA A 66 -2.58 15.47 -9.92
C ALA A 66 -1.86 16.61 -9.18
N ALA A 67 -1.74 16.50 -7.86
CA ALA A 67 -1.00 17.44 -7.02
C ALA A 67 0.45 16.98 -6.74
N GLY A 68 0.77 15.72 -7.02
CA GLY A 68 2.11 15.17 -6.82
C GLY A 68 2.36 13.83 -7.52
N HIS A 69 3.64 13.45 -7.58
CA HIS A 69 4.08 12.18 -8.12
C HIS A 69 3.96 11.05 -7.07
N LEU A 70 3.55 9.86 -7.50
CA LEU A 70 3.30 8.71 -6.62
C LEU A 70 4.54 8.32 -5.78
N ASP A 71 5.74 8.29 -6.37
CA ASP A 71 7.00 8.02 -5.64
C ASP A 71 7.19 8.94 -4.42
N GLN A 72 6.98 10.25 -4.61
CA GLN A 72 7.15 11.23 -3.54
C GLN A 72 6.08 11.07 -2.45
N TRP A 73 4.87 10.72 -2.86
CA TRP A 73 3.77 10.45 -1.94
C TRP A 73 4.04 9.20 -1.08
N LEU A 74 4.49 8.10 -1.69
CA LEU A 74 4.86 6.87 -0.99
C LEU A 74 5.97 7.12 0.05
N LYS A 75 7.01 7.86 -0.34
CA LYS A 75 8.12 8.28 0.56
C LYS A 75 7.63 9.10 1.75
N ARG A 76 6.73 10.08 1.53
CA ARG A 76 6.17 10.89 2.61
C ARG A 76 5.36 10.07 3.61
N ARG A 77 4.62 9.06 3.12
CA ARG A 77 3.85 8.15 3.98
C ARG A 77 4.71 7.07 4.65
N GLY A 78 5.88 6.77 4.10
CA GLY A 78 6.74 5.68 4.59
C GLY A 78 6.31 4.32 4.07
N ILE A 79 5.62 4.27 2.92
CA ILE A 79 5.20 3.03 2.25
C ILE A 79 6.32 2.61 1.30
N ILE A 80 6.91 1.43 1.52
CA ILE A 80 7.94 0.88 0.63
C ILE A 80 7.29 0.21 -0.59
N ALA A 81 7.83 0.44 -1.79
CA ALA A 81 7.25 -0.14 -3.01
C ALA A 81 8.31 -0.73 -3.94
N LEU A 82 7.90 -1.74 -4.72
CA LEU A 82 8.69 -2.35 -5.78
C LEU A 82 7.94 -2.29 -7.11
N SER A 83 8.59 -1.79 -8.16
CA SER A 83 8.10 -1.84 -9.55
C SER A 83 8.90 -2.83 -10.39
N GLY A 84 8.37 -3.19 -11.57
CA GLY A 84 9.04 -4.13 -12.49
C GLY A 84 8.82 -5.61 -12.14
N ILE A 85 7.96 -5.91 -11.15
CA ILE A 85 7.70 -7.28 -10.71
C ILE A 85 6.64 -7.93 -11.61
N ASP A 86 6.76 -9.22 -11.90
CA ASP A 86 5.67 -9.95 -12.55
C ASP A 86 4.50 -10.18 -11.57
N THR A 87 3.64 -9.16 -11.47
CA THR A 87 2.47 -9.20 -10.59
C THR A 87 1.45 -10.27 -11.01
N ARG A 88 1.44 -10.71 -12.27
CA ARG A 88 0.58 -11.81 -12.72
C ARG A 88 1.10 -13.14 -12.16
N ALA A 89 2.40 -13.42 -12.31
CA ALA A 89 3.01 -14.61 -11.73
C ALA A 89 2.85 -14.64 -10.20
N LEU A 90 3.06 -13.50 -9.54
CA LEU A 90 2.85 -13.37 -8.09
C LEU A 90 1.39 -13.62 -7.69
N THR A 91 0.43 -13.06 -8.43
CA THR A 91 -1.00 -13.27 -8.15
C THR A 91 -1.41 -14.73 -8.33
N VAL A 92 -0.90 -15.41 -9.37
CA VAL A 92 -1.12 -16.86 -9.56
C VAL A 92 -0.53 -17.65 -8.40
N LEU A 93 0.69 -17.34 -7.98
CA LEU A 93 1.34 -17.99 -6.85
C LEU A 93 0.53 -17.86 -5.55
N ILE A 94 0.04 -16.66 -5.24
CA ILE A 94 -0.80 -16.40 -4.05
C ILE A 94 -2.12 -17.16 -4.15
N ARG A 95 -2.74 -17.20 -5.34
CA ARG A 95 -3.98 -17.94 -5.57
C ARG A 95 -3.80 -19.45 -5.37
N GLU A 96 -2.67 -20.01 -5.79
CA GLU A 96 -2.41 -21.45 -5.72
C GLU A 96 -1.91 -21.91 -4.35
N LYS A 97 -1.08 -21.10 -3.68
CA LYS A 97 -0.39 -21.48 -2.44
C LYS A 97 -0.91 -20.78 -1.18
N GLY A 98 -1.87 -19.87 -1.33
CA GLY A 98 -2.35 -19.01 -0.24
C GLY A 98 -1.47 -17.79 -0.03
N MET A 99 -1.87 -16.94 0.92
CA MET A 99 -1.19 -15.67 1.22
C MET A 99 0.12 -15.91 1.97
N PRO A 100 1.29 -15.57 1.39
CA PRO A 100 2.56 -15.67 2.08
C PRO A 100 2.82 -14.45 2.96
N ASN A 101 3.63 -14.64 3.99
CA ASN A 101 4.31 -13.52 4.63
C ASN A 101 5.45 -13.04 3.74
N ALA A 102 5.67 -11.73 3.68
CA ALA A 102 6.70 -11.14 2.83
C ALA A 102 7.37 -9.95 3.51
N VAL A 103 8.61 -9.68 3.09
CA VAL A 103 9.38 -8.51 3.50
C VAL A 103 9.90 -7.83 2.24
N ILE A 104 9.77 -6.51 2.17
CA ILE A 104 10.42 -5.68 1.17
C ILE A 104 11.59 -4.97 1.86
N ALA A 105 12.78 -5.05 1.26
CA ALA A 105 13.98 -4.41 1.78
C ALA A 105 14.58 -3.51 0.70
N HIS A 106 15.11 -2.37 1.14
CA HIS A 106 15.85 -1.44 0.30
C HIS A 106 17.20 -1.16 0.96
N ALA A 107 18.28 -1.52 0.28
CA ALA A 107 19.66 -1.30 0.72
C ALA A 107 20.41 -0.56 -0.40
N PRO A 108 20.76 0.73 -0.22
CA PRO A 108 21.45 1.51 -1.25
C PRO A 108 22.82 0.96 -1.65
N ASP A 109 23.48 0.25 -0.74
CA ASP A 109 24.76 -0.43 -0.96
C ASP A 109 24.62 -1.78 -1.68
N GLY A 110 23.37 -2.24 -1.91
CA GLY A 110 23.07 -3.51 -2.55
C GLY A 110 23.36 -4.73 -1.68
N VAL A 111 23.67 -4.55 -0.39
CA VAL A 111 23.99 -5.64 0.52
C VAL A 111 22.71 -6.10 1.21
N PHE A 112 22.28 -7.34 0.92
CA PHE A 112 21.10 -7.93 1.51
C PHE A 112 21.44 -9.22 2.24
N ASP A 113 21.11 -9.30 3.53
CA ASP A 113 21.12 -10.56 4.28
C ASP A 113 19.81 -11.31 4.01
N LEU A 114 19.83 -12.16 2.98
CA LEU A 114 18.65 -12.92 2.56
C LEU A 114 18.15 -13.88 3.64
N ASP A 115 19.04 -14.41 4.48
CA ASP A 115 18.65 -15.33 5.54
C ASP A 115 17.95 -14.58 6.66
N ASP A 116 18.41 -13.38 7.00
CA ASP A 116 17.71 -12.50 7.93
C ASP A 116 16.34 -12.06 7.40
N LEU A 117 16.23 -11.69 6.13
CA LEU A 117 14.96 -11.32 5.53
C LEU A 117 13.95 -12.48 5.53
N LYS A 118 14.40 -13.70 5.25
CA LYS A 118 13.55 -14.91 5.35
C LYS A 118 13.14 -15.19 6.79
N ARG A 119 14.04 -15.04 7.76
CA ARG A 119 13.71 -15.18 9.19
C ARG A 119 12.65 -14.17 9.61
N ARG A 120 12.78 -12.89 9.21
CA ARG A 120 11.79 -11.85 9.50
C ARG A 120 10.42 -12.17 8.90
N ALA A 121 10.38 -12.58 7.63
CA ALA A 121 9.13 -12.98 6.97
C ALA A 121 8.46 -14.17 7.68
N ALA A 122 9.24 -15.18 8.08
CA ALA A 122 8.73 -16.34 8.79
C ALA A 122 8.31 -16.05 10.25
N ALA A 123 8.98 -15.10 10.91
CA ALA A 123 8.70 -14.73 12.30
C ALA A 123 7.47 -13.84 12.44
N TRP A 124 6.98 -13.22 11.36
CA TRP A 124 5.77 -12.41 11.42
C TRP A 124 4.55 -13.30 11.67
N SER A 125 3.80 -13.01 12.74
CA SER A 125 2.72 -13.87 13.27
C SER A 125 1.50 -13.98 12.36
N GLY A 126 1.45 -13.28 11.22
CA GLY A 126 0.29 -13.23 10.34
C GLY A 126 -0.74 -12.21 10.82
N LEU A 127 -1.81 -11.98 10.05
CA LEU A 127 -2.94 -11.15 10.48
C LEU A 127 -3.89 -11.87 11.45
N ILE A 128 -3.87 -13.20 11.48
CA ILE A 128 -4.81 -14.01 12.24
C ILE A 128 -4.47 -13.91 13.73
N GLY A 129 -5.31 -13.21 14.49
CA GLY A 129 -5.14 -13.02 15.94
C GLY A 129 -4.52 -11.67 16.35
N LEU A 130 -4.17 -10.81 15.39
CA LEU A 130 -3.75 -9.43 15.66
C LEU A 130 -4.98 -8.52 15.73
N ASP A 131 -5.12 -7.81 16.86
CA ASP A 131 -6.18 -6.81 17.06
C ASP A 131 -5.79 -5.48 16.41
N LEU A 132 -5.69 -5.50 15.08
CA LEU A 132 -5.35 -4.31 14.28
C LEU A 132 -6.42 -3.23 14.40
N ALA A 133 -7.66 -3.59 14.75
CA ALA A 133 -8.74 -2.65 14.99
C ALA A 133 -8.39 -1.65 16.11
N LYS A 134 -7.66 -2.08 17.15
CA LYS A 134 -7.15 -1.17 18.19
C LYS A 134 -6.05 -0.24 17.72
N GLU A 135 -5.26 -0.64 16.71
CA GLU A 135 -4.16 0.17 16.18
C GLU A 135 -4.64 1.23 15.19
N VAL A 136 -5.74 0.97 14.49
CA VAL A 136 -6.30 1.88 13.46
C VAL A 136 -7.50 2.70 13.93
N THR A 137 -8.03 2.43 15.13
CA THR A 137 -9.17 3.19 15.68
C THR A 137 -8.77 4.60 16.12
N SER A 138 -9.69 5.56 16.03
CA SER A 138 -9.46 6.91 16.52
C SER A 138 -9.42 6.94 18.05
N GLY A 139 -8.38 7.53 18.64
CA GLY A 139 -8.26 7.69 20.09
C GLY A 139 -9.28 8.67 20.72
N GLN A 140 -10.08 9.35 19.90
CA GLN A 140 -11.09 10.32 20.33
C GLN A 140 -12.35 10.17 19.47
N SER A 141 -13.53 10.30 20.08
CA SER A 141 -14.80 10.30 19.35
C SER A 141 -14.96 11.57 18.53
N SER A 142 -15.27 11.45 17.24
CA SER A 142 -15.57 12.56 16.33
C SER A 142 -16.97 12.40 15.71
N VAL A 143 -17.65 13.52 15.46
CA VAL A 143 -18.92 13.53 14.73
C VAL A 143 -18.65 13.82 13.26
N TRP A 144 -18.91 12.85 12.40
CA TRP A 144 -18.79 13.02 10.95
C TRP A 144 -20.04 13.72 10.40
N ARG A 145 -19.85 14.84 9.67
CA ARG A 145 -20.96 15.60 9.05
C ARG A 145 -20.74 15.86 7.55
N GLU A 146 -19.67 15.31 6.97
CA GLU A 146 -19.36 15.51 5.55
C GLU A 146 -20.26 14.63 4.67
N THR A 147 -20.58 15.15 3.48
CA THR A 147 -21.39 14.49 2.47
C THR A 147 -20.53 14.14 1.24
N PRO A 148 -20.94 13.14 0.43
CA PRO A 148 -20.28 12.87 -0.84
C PRO A 148 -20.22 14.11 -1.73
N TRP A 149 -19.22 14.14 -2.62
CA TRP A 149 -19.01 15.24 -3.55
C TRP A 149 -20.23 15.48 -4.45
N ALA A 150 -20.61 16.74 -4.65
CA ALA A 150 -21.71 17.15 -5.52
C ALA A 150 -21.17 18.00 -6.69
N TRP A 151 -21.50 17.58 -7.92
CA TRP A 151 -21.12 18.25 -9.17
C TRP A 151 -21.94 19.51 -9.41
#